data_AF-A0A4R8LZX5-F1
#
_entry.id   AF-A0A4R8LZX5-F1
#
_cell.length_a   1.000
_cell.length_b   1.000
_cell.length_c   1.000
_cell.angle_alpha   90.00
_cell.angle_beta   90.00
_cell.angle_gamma   90.00
#
_symmetry.space_group_name_H-M   'P 1'
#
loop_
_entity.id
_entity.type
_entity.pdbx_description
1 polymer ?
#
loop_
_entity_poly.entity_id
_entity_poly.type
_entity_poly.pdbx_seq_one_letter_code
_entity_poly.pdbx_strand_id
1 'polypeptide(L)'
;MKKLYFSFVALITFLENLLCAFGIIFATTFTVIQIVNRYWLHFEIMWISDLVLYVFVFAAIISIAITTREDAHTAVDVFIERIFRGKKASKMSKILINFASLGIIWLIIPIFYAYFLRALKFDEWGTLVPWFNTSWLVEAIFIMFVLCVFHIIHNTVLHMIDLYRLFGGGGEE
;
A
#
# COMPACT_ATOMS: atom_id res chain seq x y z
N MET A 1 17.07 13.96 -16.79
CA MET A 1 16.91 13.32 -15.47
C MET A 1 15.49 13.43 -14.90
N LYS A 2 14.85 14.62 -14.88
CA LYS A 2 13.45 14.76 -14.40
C LYS A 2 12.43 13.85 -15.11
N LYS A 3 12.47 13.76 -16.46
CA LYS A 3 11.58 12.86 -17.24
C LYS A 3 11.72 11.39 -16.84
N LEU A 4 12.94 10.94 -16.54
CA LEU A 4 13.21 9.54 -16.19
C LEU A 4 12.58 9.19 -14.83
N TYR A 5 12.73 10.09 -13.85
CA TYR A 5 12.13 9.96 -12.52
C TYR A 5 10.60 9.93 -12.59
N PHE A 6 9.99 10.85 -13.35
CA PHE A 6 8.53 10.86 -13.52
C PHE A 6 8.01 9.61 -14.24
N SER A 7 8.70 9.11 -15.27
CA SER A 7 8.36 7.84 -15.90
C SER A 7 8.47 6.66 -14.94
N PHE A 8 9.48 6.64 -14.07
CA PHE A 8 9.66 5.56 -13.11
C PHE A 8 8.53 5.53 -12.07
N VAL A 9 8.14 6.68 -11.52
CA VAL A 9 7.01 6.80 -10.59
C VAL A 9 5.70 6.39 -11.27
N ALA A 10 5.49 6.81 -12.52
CA ALA A 10 4.31 6.44 -13.29
C ALA A 10 4.24 4.93 -13.57
N LEU A 11 5.39 4.30 -13.85
CA LEU A 11 5.47 2.85 -14.05
C LEU A 11 5.15 2.08 -12.77
N ILE A 12 5.69 2.50 -11.62
CA ILE A 12 5.36 1.91 -10.32
C ILE A 12 3.86 2.04 -10.07
N THR A 13 3.29 3.22 -10.27
CA THR A 13 1.86 3.48 -10.05
C THR A 13 0.98 2.60 -10.95
N PHE A 14 1.36 2.46 -12.22
CA PHE A 14 0.65 1.60 -13.16
C PHE A 14 0.70 0.14 -12.72
N LEU A 15 1.87 -0.36 -12.30
CA LEU A 15 2.04 -1.74 -11.84
C LEU A 15 1.26 -2.02 -10.56
N GLU A 16 1.31 -1.12 -9.56
CA GLU A 16 0.55 -1.26 -8.32
C GLU A 16 -0.96 -1.34 -8.58
N ASN A 17 -1.49 -0.40 -9.37
CA ASN A 17 -2.91 -0.38 -9.70
C ASN A 17 -3.32 -1.62 -10.51
N LEU A 18 -2.49 -2.05 -11.46
CA LEU A 18 -2.76 -3.24 -12.28
C LEU A 18 -2.78 -4.52 -11.43
N LEU A 19 -1.78 -4.70 -10.55
CA LEU A 19 -1.67 -5.88 -9.69
C LEU A 19 -2.79 -5.92 -8.65
N CYS A 20 -3.14 -4.78 -8.05
CA CYS A 20 -4.25 -4.68 -7.10
C CYS A 20 -5.59 -4.98 -7.79
N ALA A 21 -5.86 -4.36 -8.94
CA ALA A 21 -7.08 -4.60 -9.71
C ALA A 21 -7.19 -6.06 -10.15
N PHE A 22 -6.10 -6.64 -10.66
CA PHE A 22 -6.04 -8.04 -11.03
C PHE A 22 -6.34 -8.95 -9.82
N GLY A 23 -5.71 -8.70 -8.68
CA GLY A 23 -5.91 -9.51 -7.48
C GLY A 23 -7.35 -9.46 -6.94
N ILE A 24 -7.99 -8.30 -6.96
CA ILE A 24 -9.40 -8.15 -6.53
C ILE A 24 -10.35 -8.83 -7.50
N ILE A 25 -10.18 -8.64 -8.81
CA ILE A 25 -11.02 -9.27 -9.84
C ILE A 25 -10.86 -10.79 -9.78
N PHE A 26 -9.63 -11.27 -9.64
CA PHE A 26 -9.32 -12.68 -9.50
C PHE A 26 -10.00 -13.27 -8.25
N ALA A 27 -9.76 -12.66 -7.09
CA ALA A 27 -10.33 -13.13 -5.82
C ALA A 27 -11.86 -13.16 -5.90
N THR A 28 -12.49 -12.09 -6.39
CA THR A 28 -13.95 -12.01 -6.51
C THR A 28 -14.51 -13.08 -7.45
N THR A 29 -13.92 -13.24 -8.64
CA THR A 29 -14.38 -14.21 -9.64
C THR A 29 -14.28 -15.63 -9.12
N PHE A 30 -13.14 -15.98 -8.52
CA PHE A 30 -12.92 -17.32 -7.98
C PHE A 30 -13.77 -17.59 -6.73
N THR A 31 -14.03 -16.60 -5.87
CA THR A 31 -15.00 -16.75 -4.78
C THR A 31 -16.40 -17.03 -5.32
N VAL A 32 -16.85 -16.33 -6.37
CA VAL A 32 -18.15 -16.61 -7.00
C VAL A 32 -18.20 -18.02 -7.56
N ILE A 33 -17.14 -18.47 -8.25
CA ILE A 33 -17.04 -19.85 -8.75
C ILE A 33 -17.11 -20.87 -7.60
N GLN A 34 -16.44 -20.61 -6.48
CA GLN A 34 -16.51 -21.49 -5.31
C GLN A 34 -17.92 -21.57 -4.71
N ILE A 35 -18.60 -20.44 -4.59
CA ILE A 35 -19.98 -20.39 -4.10
C ILE A 35 -20.87 -21.26 -5.00
N VAL A 36 -20.79 -21.08 -6.33
CA VAL A 36 -21.58 -21.90 -7.27
C VAL A 36 -21.21 -23.37 -7.17
N ASN A 37 -19.91 -23.71 -7.14
CA ASN A 37 -19.45 -25.09 -7.08
C ASN A 37 -19.85 -25.79 -5.78
N ARG A 38 -19.83 -25.06 -4.66
CA ARG A 38 -20.23 -25.58 -3.34
C ARG A 38 -21.73 -25.82 -3.24
N TYR A 39 -22.55 -24.88 -3.69
CA TYR A 39 -24.01 -24.95 -3.51
C TYR A 39 -24.75 -25.69 -4.62
N TRP A 40 -24.24 -25.74 -5.87
CA TRP A 40 -24.87 -26.49 -6.96
C TRP A 40 -24.19 -27.84 -7.22
N LEU A 41 -22.86 -27.85 -7.37
CA LEU A 41 -22.11 -29.05 -7.73
C LEU A 41 -21.75 -29.93 -6.53
N HIS A 42 -21.89 -29.42 -5.30
CA HIS A 42 -21.54 -30.10 -4.04
C HIS A 42 -20.08 -30.60 -3.99
N PHE A 43 -19.21 -30.06 -4.84
CA PHE A 43 -17.78 -30.34 -4.86
C PHE A 43 -17.02 -29.13 -4.35
N GLU A 44 -16.55 -29.21 -3.10
CA GLU A 44 -15.70 -28.19 -2.51
C GLU A 44 -14.24 -28.46 -2.86
N ILE A 45 -13.68 -27.63 -3.74
CA ILE A 45 -12.27 -27.71 -4.13
C ILE A 45 -11.45 -26.89 -3.12
N MET A 46 -10.94 -27.56 -2.10
CA MET A 46 -10.24 -26.94 -0.96
C MET A 46 -9.06 -26.02 -1.34
N TRP A 47 -8.26 -26.40 -2.34
CA TRP A 47 -7.08 -25.60 -2.74
C TRP A 47 -7.43 -24.23 -3.34
N ILE A 48 -8.61 -24.08 -3.95
CA ILE A 48 -9.02 -22.80 -4.54
C ILE A 48 -9.27 -21.78 -3.41
N SER A 49 -9.77 -22.21 -2.25
CA SER A 49 -10.03 -21.32 -1.11
C SER A 49 -8.73 -20.66 -0.63
N ASP A 50 -7.69 -21.46 -0.42
CA ASP A 50 -6.37 -20.97 0.00
C ASP A 50 -5.73 -20.08 -1.09
N LEU A 51 -5.85 -20.45 -2.38
CA LEU A 51 -5.33 -19.63 -3.47
C LEU A 51 -6.01 -18.26 -3.54
N VAL A 52 -7.33 -18.20 -3.39
CA VAL A 52 -8.09 -16.94 -3.35
C VAL A 52 -7.64 -16.09 -2.17
N LEU A 53 -7.47 -16.70 -1.00
CA LEU A 53 -6.98 -16.01 0.18
C LEU A 53 -5.60 -15.40 -0.05
N TYR A 54 -4.65 -16.15 -0.62
CA TYR A 54 -3.30 -15.66 -0.88
C TYR A 54 -3.28 -14.51 -1.89
N VAL A 55 -4.03 -14.62 -2.99
CA VAL A 55 -4.13 -13.55 -3.99
C VAL A 55 -4.82 -12.31 -3.41
N PHE A 56 -5.85 -12.51 -2.58
CA PHE A 56 -6.53 -11.41 -1.89
C PHE A 56 -5.59 -10.70 -0.90
N VAL A 57 -4.85 -11.44 -0.08
CA VAL A 57 -3.86 -10.87 0.86
C VAL A 57 -2.79 -10.09 0.11
N PHE A 58 -2.29 -10.62 -1.02
CA PHE A 58 -1.36 -9.88 -1.88
C PHE A 58 -1.96 -8.58 -2.41
N ALA A 59 -3.20 -8.60 -2.91
CA ALA A 59 -3.90 -7.40 -3.35
C ALA A 59 -4.09 -6.38 -2.21
N ALA A 60 -4.43 -6.86 -1.00
CA ALA A 60 -4.58 -6.03 0.18
C ALA A 60 -3.27 -5.35 0.58
N ILE A 61 -2.14 -6.08 0.53
CA ILE A 61 -0.80 -5.53 0.79
C ILE A 61 -0.49 -4.41 -0.21
N ILE A 62 -0.72 -4.63 -1.52
CA ILE A 62 -0.50 -3.59 -2.54
C ILE A 62 -1.44 -2.40 -2.33
N SER A 63 -2.69 -2.64 -1.93
CA SER A 63 -3.66 -1.58 -1.64
C SER A 63 -3.17 -0.64 -0.54
N ILE A 64 -2.41 -1.12 0.46
CA ILE A 64 -1.82 -0.28 1.51
C ILE A 64 -0.81 0.71 0.91
N ALA A 65 0.05 0.26 -0.02
CA ALA A 65 0.99 1.13 -0.71
C ALA A 65 0.27 2.19 -1.55
N ILE A 66 -0.78 1.81 -2.29
CA ILE A 66 -1.60 2.74 -3.10
C ILE A 66 -2.28 3.78 -2.20
N THR A 67 -2.85 3.34 -1.08
CA THR A 67 -3.54 4.20 -0.11
C THR A 67 -2.60 5.24 0.50
N THR A 68 -1.33 4.83 0.73
CA THR A 68 -0.26 5.72 1.20
C THR A 68 0.15 6.74 0.14
N ARG A 69 0.13 6.35 -1.16
CA ARG A 69 0.43 7.24 -2.29
C ARG A 69 -0.66 8.31 -2.51
N GLU A 70 -1.92 7.93 -2.38
CA GLU A 70 -3.08 8.82 -2.61
C GLU A 70 -3.39 9.74 -1.41
N ASP A 71 -2.53 9.81 -0.40
CA ASP A 71 -2.76 10.63 0.80
C ASP A 71 -4.14 10.36 1.44
N ALA A 72 -4.50 9.09 1.60
CA ALA A 72 -5.78 8.71 2.21
C ALA A 72 -5.90 9.10 3.70
N HIS A 73 -4.90 9.78 4.27
CA HIS A 73 -5.08 10.68 5.42
C HIS A 73 -6.16 11.76 5.20
N THR A 74 -6.71 11.86 3.99
CA THR A 74 -7.89 12.64 3.58
C THR A 74 -8.98 12.75 4.66
N ALA A 75 -9.31 11.68 5.40
CA ALA A 75 -10.31 11.76 6.48
C ALA A 75 -9.86 12.64 7.67
N VAL A 76 -8.60 12.55 8.06
CA VAL A 76 -7.98 13.40 9.09
C VAL A 76 -7.76 14.81 8.54
N ASP A 77 -7.40 14.93 7.26
CA ASP A 77 -7.21 16.22 6.59
C ASP A 77 -8.52 17.04 6.52
N VAL A 78 -9.64 16.41 6.15
CA VAL A 78 -10.97 17.05 6.13
C VAL A 78 -11.41 17.46 7.53
N PHE A 79 -11.07 16.65 8.55
CA PHE A 79 -11.36 16.98 9.94
C PHE A 79 -10.54 18.19 10.41
N ILE A 80 -9.24 18.23 10.10
CA ILE A 80 -8.37 19.34 10.46
C ILE A 80 -8.70 20.60 9.66
N GLU A 81 -9.06 20.50 8.38
CA GLU A 81 -9.46 21.65 7.56
C GLU A 81 -10.79 22.26 8.04
N ARG A 82 -11.72 21.43 8.52
CA ARG A 82 -12.97 21.92 9.13
C ARG A 82 -12.72 22.63 10.46
N ILE A 83 -11.74 22.22 11.26
CA ILE A 83 -11.38 22.85 12.54
C ILE A 83 -10.48 24.09 12.34
N PHE A 84 -9.45 23.97 11.50
CA PHE A 84 -8.49 25.02 11.20
C PHE A 84 -8.74 25.56 9.79
N ARG A 85 -9.51 26.64 9.69
CA ARG A 85 -9.81 27.38 8.44
C ARG A 85 -8.58 28.03 7.75
N GLY A 86 -7.35 27.77 8.22
CA GLY A 86 -6.13 28.36 7.71
C GLY A 86 -5.38 27.45 6.73
N LYS A 87 -5.20 27.89 5.49
CA LYS A 87 -4.42 27.18 4.44
C LYS A 87 -3.01 26.76 4.89
N LYS A 88 -2.39 27.53 5.80
CA LYS A 88 -1.07 27.22 6.39
C LYS A 88 -1.12 26.13 7.47
N ALA A 89 -2.16 26.14 8.31
CA ALA A 89 -2.33 25.17 9.40
C ALA A 89 -2.65 23.77 8.86
N SER A 90 -3.50 23.66 7.84
CA SER A 90 -3.82 22.40 7.14
C SER A 90 -2.58 21.78 6.45
N LYS A 91 -1.68 22.59 5.89
CA LYS A 91 -0.43 22.07 5.30
C LYS A 91 0.57 21.61 6.35
N MET A 92 0.66 22.31 7.48
CA MET A 92 1.55 21.92 8.58
C MET A 92 1.08 20.63 9.26
N SER A 93 -0.23 20.41 9.40
CA SER A 93 -0.76 19.15 9.90
C SER A 93 -0.47 17.97 8.98
N LYS A 94 -0.54 18.14 7.65
CA LYS A 94 -0.16 17.08 6.68
C LYS A 94 1.31 16.66 6.84
N ILE A 95 2.21 17.64 7.00
CA ILE A 95 3.63 17.36 7.26
C ILE A 95 3.79 16.59 8.59
N LEU A 96 3.09 17.02 9.65
CA LEU A 96 3.14 16.35 10.95
C LEU A 96 2.61 14.91 10.90
N ILE A 97 1.52 14.67 10.16
CA ILE A 97 0.97 13.34 9.93
C ILE A 97 1.98 12.46 9.17
N ASN A 98 2.60 12.98 8.10
CA ASN A 98 3.63 12.24 7.36
C ASN A 98 4.84 11.89 8.25
N PHE A 99 5.28 12.81 9.11
CA PHE A 99 6.34 12.54 10.09
C PHE A 99 5.92 11.48 11.12
N ALA A 100 4.69 11.54 11.62
CA ALA A 100 4.15 10.54 12.53
C ALA A 100 4.06 9.15 11.87
N SER A 101 3.55 9.08 10.64
CA SER A 101 3.50 7.87 9.82
C SER A 101 4.90 7.29 9.59
N LEU A 102 5.89 8.14 9.28
CA LEU A 102 7.29 7.72 9.12
C LEU A 102 7.90 7.21 10.43
N GLY A 103 7.56 7.83 11.56
CA GLY A 103 7.96 7.37 12.89
C GLY A 103 7.39 5.99 13.24
N ILE A 104 6.12 5.74 12.93
CA ILE A 104 5.49 4.43 13.11
C ILE A 104 6.16 3.37 12.24
N ILE A 105 6.39 3.68 10.96
CA ILE A 105 7.09 2.77 10.04
C ILE A 105 8.50 2.45 10.54
N TRP A 106 9.24 3.46 11.02
CA TRP A 106 10.58 3.27 11.56
C TRP A 106 10.61 2.33 12.76
N LEU A 107 9.63 2.42 13.67
CA LEU A 107 9.49 1.52 14.82
C LEU A 107 9.21 0.08 14.37
N ILE A 108 8.40 -0.07 13.32
CA ILE A 108 7.88 -1.36 12.85
C ILE A 108 8.87 -2.08 11.90
N ILE A 109 9.70 -1.36 11.15
CA ILE A 109 10.72 -1.92 10.23
C ILE A 109 11.58 -3.04 10.83
N PRO A 110 12.17 -2.92 12.05
CA PRO A 110 13.03 -3.98 12.57
C PRO A 110 12.28 -5.31 12.80
N ILE A 111 11.00 -5.22 13.16
CA ILE A 111 10.14 -6.40 13.33
C ILE A 111 9.95 -7.07 11.96
N PHE A 112 9.52 -6.32 10.95
CA PHE A 112 9.30 -6.86 9.61
C PHE A 112 10.58 -7.34 8.94
N TYR A 113 11.71 -6.70 9.19
CA TYR A 113 13.01 -7.15 8.70
C TYR A 113 13.40 -8.51 9.29
N ALA A 114 13.12 -8.74 10.58
CA ALA A 114 13.33 -10.05 11.19
C ALA A 114 12.42 -11.13 10.58
N TYR A 115 11.15 -10.80 10.29
CA TYR A 115 10.23 -11.71 9.58
C TYR A 115 10.68 -11.98 8.15
N PHE A 116 11.17 -10.97 7.43
CA PHE A 116 11.70 -11.10 6.07
C PHE A 116 12.92 -12.04 6.03
N LEU A 117 13.90 -11.84 6.94
CA LEU A 117 15.06 -12.73 7.04
C LEU A 117 14.67 -14.17 7.39
N ARG A 118 13.59 -14.36 8.16
CA ARG A 118 13.06 -15.68 8.46
C ARG A 118 12.41 -16.32 7.23
N ALA A 119 11.62 -15.56 6.48
CA ALA A 119 10.98 -16.02 5.24
C ALA A 119 11.99 -16.44 4.17
N LEU A 120 13.13 -15.75 4.07
CA LEU A 120 14.22 -16.13 3.16
C LEU A 120 14.96 -17.41 3.58
N LYS A 121 14.96 -17.74 4.87
CA LYS A 121 15.66 -18.91 5.41
C LYS A 121 14.78 -20.15 5.51
N PHE A 122 13.48 -19.95 5.68
CA PHE A 122 12.52 -21.01 5.90
C PHE A 122 11.36 -20.83 4.92
N ASP A 123 11.24 -21.76 3.98
CA ASP A 123 10.08 -21.83 3.09
C ASP A 123 8.86 -22.28 3.90
N GLU A 124 7.86 -21.41 3.98
CA GLU A 124 6.54 -21.75 4.48
C GLU A 124 5.68 -22.18 3.28
N TRP A 125 5.04 -23.34 3.38
CA TRP A 125 4.21 -23.91 2.32
C TRP A 125 2.75 -23.82 2.73
N GLY A 126 1.87 -23.57 1.75
CA GLY A 126 0.43 -23.54 1.98
C GLY A 126 -0.08 -24.87 2.52
N THR A 127 -0.96 -24.83 3.52
CA THR A 127 -1.51 -26.01 4.20
C THR A 127 -2.26 -26.95 3.26
N LEU A 128 -3.03 -26.40 2.32
CA LEU A 128 -3.81 -27.17 1.35
C LEU A 128 -3.27 -27.03 -0.08
N VAL A 129 -2.19 -26.26 -0.27
CA VAL A 129 -1.53 -26.06 -1.56
C VAL A 129 -0.02 -26.32 -1.40
N PRO A 130 0.41 -27.58 -1.34
CA PRO A 130 1.80 -27.95 -1.01
C PRO A 130 2.83 -27.50 -2.05
N TRP A 131 2.38 -27.14 -3.25
CA TRP A 131 3.25 -26.60 -4.31
C TRP A 131 3.32 -25.07 -4.30
N PHE A 132 2.56 -24.40 -3.44
CA PHE A 132 2.52 -22.95 -3.33
C PHE A 132 3.28 -22.51 -2.09
N ASN A 133 4.49 -22.01 -2.30
CA ASN A 133 5.27 -21.33 -1.27
C ASN A 133 4.48 -20.08 -0.83
N THR A 134 4.38 -19.80 0.46
CA THR A 134 3.72 -18.60 1.02
C THR A 134 4.72 -17.56 1.51
N SER A 135 6.02 -17.90 1.60
CA SER A 135 7.09 -16.97 2.00
C SER A 135 7.17 -15.74 1.11
N TRP A 136 6.85 -15.84 -0.19
CA TRP A 136 6.82 -14.68 -1.10
C TRP A 136 5.78 -13.63 -0.69
N LEU A 137 4.72 -13.97 0.06
CA LEU A 137 3.79 -12.99 0.62
C LEU A 137 4.47 -12.15 1.69
N VAL A 138 5.30 -12.76 2.54
CA VAL A 138 6.07 -12.05 3.57
C VAL A 138 7.12 -11.14 2.92
N GLU A 139 7.74 -11.60 1.82
CA GLU A 139 8.62 -10.77 0.99
C GLU A 139 7.86 -9.58 0.37
N ALA A 140 6.65 -9.82 -0.14
CA ALA A 140 5.79 -8.76 -0.70
C ALA A 140 5.41 -7.71 0.36
N ILE A 141 5.18 -8.12 1.62
CA ILE A 141 4.95 -7.19 2.74
C ILE A 141 6.19 -6.30 2.94
N PHE A 142 7.39 -6.86 2.90
CA PHE A 142 8.61 -6.07 3.06
C PHE A 142 8.80 -5.07 1.92
N ILE A 143 8.56 -5.50 0.67
CA ILE A 143 8.58 -4.61 -0.51
C ILE A 143 7.55 -3.49 -0.36
N MET A 144 6.35 -3.80 0.14
CA MET A 144 5.31 -2.81 0.42
C MET A 144 5.77 -1.75 1.41
N PHE A 145 6.47 -2.14 2.49
CA PHE A 145 7.03 -1.17 3.44
C PHE A 145 8.03 -0.22 2.78
N VAL A 146 8.91 -0.75 1.92
CA VAL A 146 9.87 0.07 1.16
C VAL A 146 9.14 1.05 0.24
N LEU A 147 8.09 0.58 -0.46
CA LEU A 147 7.26 1.44 -1.31
C LEU A 147 6.52 2.52 -0.50
N CYS A 148 6.01 2.20 0.68
CA CYS A 148 5.37 3.18 1.57
C CYS A 148 6.35 4.27 2.01
N VAL A 149 7.58 3.90 2.41
CA VAL A 149 8.63 4.87 2.75
C VAL A 149 8.95 5.76 1.55
N PHE A 150 9.08 5.18 0.36
CA PHE A 150 9.32 5.94 -0.86
C PHE A 150 8.19 6.94 -1.16
N HIS A 151 6.92 6.51 -1.06
CA HIS A 151 5.77 7.38 -1.27
C HIS A 151 5.67 8.49 -0.23
N ILE A 152 5.92 8.20 1.05
CA ILE A 152 5.90 9.22 2.13
C ILE A 152 7.00 10.26 1.89
N ILE A 153 8.21 9.84 1.52
CA ILE A 153 9.31 10.77 1.22
C ILE A 153 8.96 11.64 0.00
N HIS A 154 8.50 11.02 -1.10
CA HIS A 154 8.10 11.73 -2.30
C HIS A 154 7.03 12.79 -2.00
N ASN A 155 6.00 12.38 -1.27
CA ASN A 155 4.89 13.25 -0.93
C ASN A 155 5.30 14.38 0.04
N THR A 156 6.15 14.09 1.03
CA THR A 156 6.68 15.11 1.95
C THR A 156 7.51 16.17 1.21
N VAL A 157 8.29 15.76 0.20
CA VAL A 157 9.04 16.70 -0.64
C VAL A 157 8.11 17.60 -1.45
N LEU A 158 7.03 17.05 -2.03
CA LEU A 158 6.03 17.84 -2.75
C LEU A 158 5.34 18.85 -1.82
N HIS A 159 4.90 18.43 -0.64
CA HIS A 159 4.29 19.33 0.36
C HIS A 159 5.25 20.43 0.82
N MET A 160 6.54 20.13 0.99
CA MET A 160 7.56 21.13 1.31
C MET A 160 7.76 22.16 0.20
N ILE A 161 7.81 21.73 -1.07
CA ILE A 161 7.96 22.64 -2.22
C ILE A 161 6.73 23.56 -2.33
N ASP A 162 5.53 23.01 -2.16
CA ASP A 162 4.29 23.80 -2.21
C ASP A 162 4.14 24.75 -1.03
N LEU A 163 4.66 24.38 0.15
CA LEU A 163 4.72 25.27 1.30
C LEU A 163 5.71 26.43 1.03
N TYR A 164 6.89 26.12 0.49
CA TYR A 164 7.89 27.13 0.14
C TYR A 164 7.35 28.13 -0.91
N ARG A 165 6.59 27.65 -1.91
CA ARG A 165 5.92 28.51 -2.90
C ARG A 165 4.86 29.42 -2.28
N LEU A 166 4.10 28.93 -1.29
CA LEU A 166 3.12 29.75 -0.55
C LEU A 166 3.77 30.83 0.31
N PHE A 167 4.96 30.56 0.87
CA PHE A 167 5.71 31.58 1.62
C PHE A 167 6.45 32.55 0.69
N GLY A 168 6.93 32.10 -0.47
CA GLY A 168 7.60 32.94 -1.47
C GLY A 168 6.64 33.81 -2.29
N GLY A 169 5.38 33.38 -2.49
CA GLY A 169 4.35 34.16 -3.20
C GLY A 169 3.61 35.18 -2.33
N GLY A 170 3.94 35.31 -1.04
CA GLY A 170 3.35 36.30 -0.13
C GLY A 170 4.07 37.66 -0.12
N GLY A 171 4.86 37.96 -1.16
CA GLY A 171 5.57 39.23 -1.34
C GLY A 171 4.94 40.17 -2.38
N GLU A 172 3.84 39.76 -3.01
CA GLU A 172 3.07 40.59 -3.94
C GLU A 172 1.58 40.46 -3.59
N GLU A 173 1.15 41.17 -2.54
CA GLU A 173 -0.17 41.79 -2.37
C GLU A 173 -0.22 42.57 -1.05
#